data_AF-A0ABD6U277-F1
#
_entry.id   AF-A0ABD6U277-F1
#
_cell.length_a   1.000
_cell.length_b   1.000
_cell.length_c   1.000
_cell.angle_alpha   90.00
_cell.angle_beta   90.00
_cell.angle_gamma   90.00
#
_symmetry.space_group_name_H-M   'P 1'
#
loop_
_entity.id
_entity.type
_entity.pdbx_description
1 polymer ?
#
loop_
_entity_poly.entity_id
_entity_poly.type
_entity_poly.pdbx_seq_one_letter_code
_entity_poly.pdbx_strand_id
1 'polypeptide(L)'
;MPYDVLWPLGSLLKRGPNLRRQAVLAIALLTSALYCGLASANQQLLRLGQNEPYNFLAFANADLNGASPASRAVVVIHGVRRNADDYYQYGQSLLKKAGFDASDTLLLSLNFLTAEDSRAGSDMPLWARDKWMHGTASSKGRRGIDAFAVLDDLLLYLADRQRFPAMKEVVLIGHSAGGQLMQRYSILGDSDERLATTGIQVRYAISAPSSYVYIEDSRLQDGSFKPVRTVMCPSFSRYRYGLDRAPFYLTRQNLGAEQLFRRYAARDVTFMVGERDNDPWHRVLDRTCGANMQGAHRVERQLNYLRYEAFLSSKWGVPIHHPQITVAGIGHNAARLLATEIVANTLFPKR
;
A
#
# COMPACT_ATOMS: atom_id res chain seq x y z
N MET A 1 4.90 70.67 28.97
CA MET A 1 3.43 70.52 28.78
C MET A 1 3.12 70.77 27.32
N PRO A 2 2.15 70.08 26.69
CA PRO A 2 1.46 68.82 27.05
C PRO A 2 1.39 67.83 25.83
N TYR A 3 1.43 66.50 25.93
CA TYR A 3 0.57 65.44 26.52
C TYR A 3 -0.23 64.63 25.46
N ASP A 4 -0.29 63.31 25.72
CA ASP A 4 -1.32 62.30 25.37
C ASP A 4 -1.44 61.79 23.90
N VAL A 5 -1.66 60.51 23.59
CA VAL A 5 -2.38 59.43 24.30
C VAL A 5 -1.75 58.06 23.95
N LEU A 6 -1.16 57.40 24.96
CA LEU A 6 -1.02 55.94 25.04
C LEU A 6 -2.08 55.47 26.06
N TRP A 7 -2.75 54.35 25.76
CA TRP A 7 -3.68 53.59 26.60
C TRP A 7 -5.19 53.98 26.49
N PRO A 8 -6.15 53.01 26.42
CA PRO A 8 -6.14 51.85 27.29
C PRO A 8 -6.31 50.44 26.67
N LEU A 9 -5.24 49.66 26.73
CA LEU A 9 -5.25 48.19 26.85
C LEU A 9 -5.48 47.73 28.32
N GLY A 10 -5.93 48.64 29.20
CA GLY A 10 -6.04 48.42 30.65
C GLY A 10 -7.45 48.23 31.19
N SER A 11 -8.49 48.21 30.34
CA SER A 11 -9.88 48.20 30.82
C SER A 11 -10.55 46.82 30.85
N LEU A 12 -9.93 45.77 30.29
CA LEU A 12 -10.51 44.42 30.29
C LEU A 12 -10.21 43.60 31.56
N LEU A 13 -9.37 44.10 32.46
CA LEU A 13 -9.03 43.42 33.72
C LEU A 13 -9.86 43.86 34.94
N LYS A 14 -10.79 44.83 34.80
CA LYS A 14 -11.64 45.35 35.88
C LYS A 14 -13.14 44.94 35.78
N ARG A 15 -13.46 43.78 35.21
CA ARG A 15 -14.82 43.23 35.24
C ARG A 15 -14.84 41.86 35.92
N GLY A 16 -15.87 41.66 36.73
CA GLY A 16 -15.95 40.64 37.79
C GLY A 16 -15.67 39.20 37.34
N PRO A 17 -15.50 38.27 38.31
CA PRO A 17 -14.93 36.93 38.11
C PRO A 17 -15.64 36.08 37.04
N ASN A 18 -16.90 36.38 36.70
CA ASN A 18 -17.66 35.68 35.66
C ASN A 18 -17.24 36.03 34.22
N LEU A 19 -16.84 37.28 33.92
CA LEU A 19 -16.40 37.64 32.56
C LEU A 19 -15.00 37.12 32.24
N ARG A 20 -14.11 36.99 33.24
CA ARG A 20 -12.81 36.33 33.06
C ARG A 20 -12.96 34.85 32.76
N ARG A 21 -13.91 34.15 33.40
CA ARG A 21 -14.21 32.73 33.10
C ARG A 21 -14.75 32.55 31.69
N GLN A 22 -15.65 33.44 31.23
CA GLN A 22 -16.20 33.36 29.87
C GLN A 22 -15.17 33.69 28.79
N ALA A 23 -14.27 34.66 29.01
CA ALA A 23 -13.19 34.97 28.08
C ALA A 23 -12.13 33.86 28.01
N VAL A 24 -11.79 33.23 29.14
CA VAL A 24 -10.88 32.07 29.17
C VAL A 24 -11.50 30.84 28.52
N LEU A 25 -12.80 30.60 28.71
CA LEU A 25 -13.51 29.52 27.99
C LEU A 25 -13.59 29.78 26.47
N ALA A 26 -13.83 31.02 26.04
CA ALA A 26 -13.88 31.37 24.62
C ALA A 26 -12.50 31.22 23.95
N ILE A 27 -11.42 31.59 24.63
CA ILE A 27 -10.04 31.38 24.13
C ILE A 27 -9.68 29.89 24.15
N ALA A 28 -10.12 29.10 25.13
CA ALA A 28 -9.93 27.64 25.16
C ALA A 28 -10.75 26.90 24.09
N LEU A 29 -11.94 27.40 23.75
CA LEU A 29 -12.78 26.87 22.65
C LEU A 29 -12.24 27.28 21.27
N LEU A 30 -11.66 28.48 21.13
CA LEU A 30 -10.98 28.92 19.91
C LEU A 30 -9.65 28.19 19.71
N THR A 31 -8.89 27.86 20.76
CA THR A 31 -7.67 27.04 20.62
C THR A 31 -7.98 25.58 20.33
N SER A 32 -9.07 25.01 20.87
CA SER A 32 -9.51 23.65 20.51
C SER A 32 -10.14 23.56 19.11
N ALA A 33 -10.78 24.63 18.62
CA ALA A 33 -11.24 24.70 17.23
C ALA A 33 -10.10 24.93 16.22
N LEU A 34 -9.00 25.59 16.62
CA LEU A 34 -7.79 25.75 15.79
C LEU A 34 -6.86 24.52 15.81
N TYR A 35 -7.08 23.52 16.68
CA TYR A 35 -6.41 22.22 16.60
C TYR A 35 -7.05 21.27 15.58
N CYS A 36 -8.14 21.67 14.93
CA CYS A 36 -8.71 20.96 13.80
C CYS A 36 -8.09 21.50 12.50
N GLY A 37 -6.80 21.23 12.29
CA GLY A 37 -6.13 21.84 11.14
C GLY A 37 -4.64 21.58 11.05
N LEU A 38 -4.25 20.31 11.06
CA LEU A 38 -3.09 19.69 10.40
C LEU A 38 -3.01 18.29 11.00
N ALA A 39 -3.69 17.32 10.39
CA ALA A 39 -3.58 15.93 10.79
C ALA A 39 -2.14 15.45 10.52
N SER A 40 -1.26 15.69 11.49
CA SER A 40 0.05 15.06 11.58
C SER A 40 -0.16 13.56 11.42
N ALA A 41 0.72 12.89 10.68
CA ALA A 41 0.69 11.45 10.56
C ALA A 41 0.78 10.84 11.96
N ASN A 42 -0.33 10.35 12.50
CA ASN A 42 -0.32 9.76 13.83
C ASN A 42 0.28 8.37 13.67
N GLN A 43 1.54 8.26 14.09
CA GLN A 43 2.22 6.99 14.23
C GLN A 43 1.46 6.16 15.26
N GLN A 44 1.06 4.94 14.89
CA GLN A 44 0.26 4.05 15.71
C GLN A 44 0.80 2.62 15.62
N LEU A 45 0.62 1.88 16.70
CA LEU A 45 0.92 0.46 16.76
C LEU A 45 -0.38 -0.33 16.68
N LEU A 46 -0.54 -1.05 15.58
CA LEU A 46 -1.60 -2.06 15.44
C LEU A 46 -1.19 -3.31 16.19
N ARG A 47 -2.14 -3.93 16.89
CA ARG A 47 -1.99 -5.30 17.39
C ARG A 47 -2.57 -6.27 16.36
N LEU A 48 -1.70 -6.91 15.60
CA LEU A 48 -2.07 -7.86 14.53
C LEU A 48 -1.75 -9.30 14.96
N GLY A 49 -2.34 -10.27 14.27
CA GLY A 49 -2.20 -11.71 14.57
C GLY A 49 -3.22 -12.17 15.61
N GLN A 50 -3.96 -13.24 15.31
CA GLN A 50 -4.97 -13.79 16.23
C GLN A 50 -4.37 -14.74 17.28
N ASN A 51 -3.52 -15.67 16.85
CA ASN A 51 -2.96 -16.72 17.73
C ASN A 51 -1.65 -16.27 18.39
N GLU A 52 -0.79 -15.60 17.62
CA GLU A 52 0.45 -15.02 18.13
C GLU A 52 0.49 -13.53 17.83
N PRO A 53 -0.15 -12.70 18.67
CA PRO A 53 -0.25 -11.29 18.38
C PRO A 53 1.12 -10.59 18.43
N TYR A 54 1.32 -9.63 17.54
CA TYR A 54 2.53 -8.81 17.43
C TYR A 54 2.17 -7.35 17.17
N ASN A 55 3.10 -6.46 17.48
CA ASN A 55 2.94 -5.04 17.16
C ASN A 55 3.34 -4.79 15.71
N PHE A 56 2.56 -3.99 15.00
CA PHE A 56 2.87 -3.56 13.65
C PHE A 56 2.72 -2.06 13.51
N LEU A 57 3.77 -1.40 13.01
CA LEU A 57 3.81 0.04 12.89
C LEU A 57 3.04 0.53 11.66
N ALA A 58 2.15 1.50 11.86
CA ALA A 58 1.48 2.20 10.78
C ALA A 58 1.29 3.69 11.08
N PHE A 59 0.96 4.44 10.04
CA PHE A 59 0.47 5.81 10.14
C PHE A 59 -0.99 5.85 9.72
N ALA A 60 -1.84 6.53 10.48
CA ALA A 60 -3.26 6.57 10.20
C ALA A 60 -3.92 7.93 10.48
N ASN A 61 -5.07 8.17 9.84
CA ASN A 61 -5.90 9.37 10.02
C ASN A 61 -6.94 9.24 11.15
N ALA A 62 -7.04 8.09 11.81
CA ALA A 62 -7.94 7.82 12.92
C ALA A 62 -7.26 6.92 13.96
N ASP A 63 -7.75 6.91 15.20
CA ASP A 63 -7.28 5.98 16.25
C ASP A 63 -7.70 4.54 15.91
N LEU A 64 -6.72 3.63 15.91
CA LEU A 64 -6.88 2.22 15.56
C LEU A 64 -7.23 1.33 16.76
N ASN A 65 -7.32 1.87 17.97
CA ASN A 65 -7.69 1.09 19.15
C ASN A 65 -9.18 1.13 19.47
N GLY A 66 -9.93 2.06 18.86
CA GLY A 66 -11.37 2.24 19.04
C GLY A 66 -12.21 1.70 17.88
N ALA A 67 -13.53 1.81 18.02
CA ALA A 67 -14.46 1.60 16.91
C ALA A 67 -14.37 2.78 15.92
N SER A 68 -14.55 2.49 14.63
CA SER A 68 -14.50 3.46 13.55
C SER A 68 -15.70 3.31 12.62
N PRO A 69 -16.35 4.42 12.20
CA PRO A 69 -17.46 4.38 11.27
C PRO A 69 -17.03 4.18 9.81
N ALA A 70 -15.72 4.10 9.53
CA ALA A 70 -15.21 4.03 8.17
C ALA A 70 -15.80 2.85 7.39
N SER A 71 -16.35 3.15 6.21
CA SER A 71 -16.81 2.11 5.28
C SER A 71 -15.75 1.69 4.26
N ARG A 72 -14.66 2.46 4.15
CA ARG A 72 -13.51 2.17 3.29
C ARG A 72 -12.21 2.27 4.06
N ALA A 73 -11.28 1.36 3.79
CA ALA A 73 -9.88 1.49 4.15
C ALA A 73 -9.01 1.62 2.89
N VAL A 74 -8.11 2.60 2.85
CA VAL A 74 -7.06 2.75 1.84
C VAL A 74 -5.72 2.53 2.51
N VAL A 75 -4.99 1.51 2.08
CA VAL A 75 -3.73 1.09 2.68
C VAL A 75 -2.60 1.32 1.69
N VAL A 76 -1.58 2.09 2.08
CA VAL A 76 -0.48 2.48 1.20
C VAL A 76 0.84 1.91 1.71
N ILE A 77 1.53 1.16 0.85
CA ILE A 77 2.80 0.49 1.15
C ILE A 77 3.97 1.21 0.48
N HIS A 78 4.96 1.55 1.29
CA HIS A 78 6.13 2.31 0.88
C HIS A 78 7.07 1.56 -0.09
N GLY A 79 8.02 2.30 -0.67
CA GLY A 79 9.12 1.77 -1.46
C GLY A 79 10.30 1.28 -0.62
N VAL A 80 11.47 1.11 -1.26
CA VAL A 80 12.71 0.58 -0.63
C VAL A 80 13.20 1.38 0.58
N ARG A 81 12.80 2.65 0.71
CA ARG A 81 13.23 3.56 1.79
C ARG A 81 12.53 3.33 3.13
N ARG A 82 11.45 2.53 3.17
CA ARG A 82 10.70 2.23 4.41
C ARG A 82 10.19 3.49 5.14
N ASN A 83 9.85 4.51 4.35
CA ASN A 83 9.37 5.82 4.75
C ASN A 83 7.84 5.88 4.74
N ALA A 84 7.16 5.11 5.59
CA ALA A 84 5.69 5.02 5.59
C ALA A 84 5.00 6.35 5.92
N ASP A 85 5.65 7.22 6.68
CA ASP A 85 5.22 8.59 6.96
C ASP A 85 5.07 9.43 5.68
N ASP A 86 6.07 9.38 4.78
CA ASP A 86 5.95 10.03 3.47
C ASP A 86 4.79 9.45 2.65
N TYR A 87 4.64 8.12 2.66
CA TYR A 87 3.59 7.44 1.91
C TYR A 87 2.19 7.69 2.46
N TYR A 88 2.07 7.93 3.77
CA TYR A 88 0.85 8.42 4.38
C TYR A 88 0.48 9.81 3.83
N GLN A 89 1.44 10.75 3.73
CA GLN A 89 1.19 12.06 3.12
C GLN A 89 0.79 11.96 1.63
N TYR A 90 1.38 11.00 0.90
CA TYR A 90 1.00 10.75 -0.50
C TYR A 90 -0.42 10.16 -0.59
N GLY A 91 -0.77 9.27 0.34
CA GLY A 91 -2.13 8.77 0.51
C GLY A 91 -3.14 9.87 0.81
N GLN A 92 -2.83 10.81 1.69
CA GLN A 92 -3.69 11.97 1.96
C GLN A 92 -3.93 12.80 0.70
N SER A 93 -2.88 12.98 -0.13
CA SER A 93 -2.99 13.66 -1.41
C SER A 93 -3.93 12.93 -2.38
N LEU A 94 -3.84 11.59 -2.44
CA LEU A 94 -4.73 10.75 -3.22
C LEU A 94 -6.19 10.88 -2.77
N LEU A 95 -6.46 10.74 -1.46
CA LEU A 95 -7.83 10.83 -0.93
C LEU A 95 -8.44 12.21 -1.18
N LYS A 96 -7.64 13.27 -1.02
CA LYS A 96 -8.06 14.64 -1.36
C LYS A 96 -8.42 14.76 -2.85
N LYS A 97 -7.64 14.16 -3.74
CA LYS A 97 -7.94 14.14 -5.18
C LYS A 97 -9.17 13.30 -5.54
N ALA A 98 -9.42 12.23 -4.79
CA ALA A 98 -10.63 11.42 -4.91
C ALA A 98 -11.88 12.10 -4.33
N GLY A 99 -11.72 13.19 -3.57
CA GLY A 99 -12.81 13.90 -2.91
C GLY A 99 -13.41 13.13 -1.73
N PHE A 100 -12.62 12.27 -1.08
CA PHE A 100 -13.07 11.50 0.07
C PHE A 100 -12.98 12.29 1.37
N ASP A 101 -13.97 12.07 2.23
CA ASP A 101 -13.98 12.55 3.61
C ASP A 101 -13.18 11.58 4.51
N ALA A 102 -12.34 12.15 5.37
CA ALA A 102 -11.58 11.40 6.37
C ALA A 102 -12.46 10.73 7.43
N SER A 103 -13.73 11.15 7.56
CA SER A 103 -14.70 10.54 8.49
C SER A 103 -15.20 9.15 8.04
N ASP A 104 -15.25 8.89 6.74
CA ASP A 104 -15.74 7.62 6.15
C ASP A 104 -14.63 6.77 5.53
N THR A 105 -13.45 7.36 5.28
CA THR A 105 -12.30 6.64 4.73
C THR A 105 -11.15 6.60 5.73
N LEU A 106 -10.81 5.39 6.18
CA LEU A 106 -9.60 5.11 6.93
C LEU A 106 -8.40 5.09 5.98
N LEU A 107 -7.39 5.92 6.23
CA LEU A 107 -6.11 5.87 5.55
C LEU A 107 -5.08 5.20 6.45
N LEU A 108 -4.40 4.18 5.94
CA LEU A 108 -3.30 3.50 6.61
C LEU A 108 -2.05 3.55 5.74
N SER A 109 -0.89 3.79 6.33
CA SER A 109 0.39 3.44 5.71
C SER A 109 1.19 2.52 6.60
N LEU A 110 1.36 1.29 6.13
CA LEU A 110 2.07 0.23 6.85
C LEU A 110 3.59 0.42 6.72
N ASN A 111 4.32 0.27 7.83
CA ASN A 111 5.78 0.36 7.83
C ASN A 111 6.42 -1.03 7.99
N PHE A 112 6.83 -1.64 6.88
CA PHE A 112 7.64 -2.86 6.88
C PHE A 112 9.09 -2.49 7.17
N LEU A 113 9.58 -2.86 8.36
CA LEU A 113 10.87 -2.43 8.90
C LEU A 113 11.93 -3.54 8.88
N THR A 114 13.19 -3.12 8.95
CA THR A 114 14.34 -3.95 9.32
C THR A 114 14.78 -3.60 10.73
N ALA A 115 15.66 -4.41 11.33
CA ALA A 115 16.16 -4.15 12.68
C ALA A 115 17.13 -2.96 12.76
N GLU A 116 17.53 -2.42 11.62
CA GLU A 116 18.42 -1.26 11.52
C GLU A 116 17.64 0.05 11.42
N ASP A 117 16.31 0.00 11.27
CA ASP A 117 15.47 1.19 11.22
C ASP A 117 15.21 1.73 12.64
N SER A 118 15.25 3.05 12.80
CA SER A 118 15.09 3.71 14.12
C SER A 118 13.73 3.50 14.77
N ARG A 119 12.69 3.18 13.97
CA ARG A 119 11.32 2.91 14.44
C ARG A 119 11.08 1.43 14.79
N ALA A 120 12.09 0.57 14.66
CA ALA A 120 11.95 -0.86 14.91
C ALA A 120 11.73 -1.16 16.41
N GLY A 121 10.73 -1.98 16.72
CA GLY A 121 10.48 -2.51 18.06
C GLY A 121 10.74 -4.01 18.14
N SER A 122 11.10 -4.51 19.32
CA SER A 122 11.39 -5.95 19.54
C SER A 122 10.18 -6.87 19.33
N ASP A 123 8.96 -6.37 19.60
CA ASP A 123 7.70 -7.09 19.38
C ASP A 123 7.10 -6.85 17.98
N MET A 124 7.88 -6.27 17.05
CA MET A 124 7.51 -6.16 15.65
C MET A 124 8.18 -7.26 14.82
N PRO A 125 7.55 -7.72 13.73
CA PRO A 125 8.26 -8.51 12.73
C PRO A 125 9.24 -7.64 11.97
N LEU A 126 10.52 -8.05 11.95
CA LEU A 126 11.59 -7.30 11.30
C LEU A 126 12.29 -8.16 10.24
N TRP A 127 12.32 -7.67 9.00
CA TRP A 127 12.85 -8.40 7.86
C TRP A 127 14.31 -8.04 7.59
N ALA A 128 15.07 -8.98 7.01
CA ALA A 128 16.40 -8.67 6.50
C ALA A 128 16.28 -7.84 5.22
N ARG A 129 16.85 -6.63 5.20
CA ARG A 129 16.94 -5.77 4.00
C ARG A 129 15.61 -5.63 3.24
N ASP A 130 15.50 -6.27 2.08
CA ASP A 130 14.40 -6.21 1.13
C ASP A 130 13.51 -7.48 1.20
N LYS A 131 13.71 -8.37 2.17
CA LYS A 131 12.95 -9.63 2.26
C LYS A 131 11.46 -9.43 2.50
N TRP A 132 11.05 -8.34 3.13
CA TRP A 132 9.64 -8.01 3.29
C TRP A 132 8.93 -7.89 1.93
N MET A 133 9.52 -7.25 0.92
CA MET A 133 8.86 -7.08 -0.40
C MET A 133 8.76 -8.40 -1.20
N HIS A 134 9.40 -9.46 -0.73
CA HIS A 134 9.25 -10.81 -1.27
C HIS A 134 8.12 -11.59 -0.59
N GLY A 135 7.46 -11.03 0.43
CA GLY A 135 6.42 -11.73 1.18
C GLY A 135 6.93 -12.82 2.13
N THR A 136 8.24 -12.85 2.41
CA THR A 136 8.87 -13.93 3.20
C THR A 136 8.94 -13.59 4.69
N ALA A 137 9.25 -14.58 5.51
CA ALA A 137 9.33 -14.47 6.98
C ALA A 137 10.32 -13.42 7.49
N SER A 138 9.92 -12.76 8.58
CA SER A 138 10.77 -11.92 9.40
C SER A 138 11.91 -12.72 10.04
N SER A 139 13.07 -12.09 10.16
CA SER A 139 14.31 -12.72 10.67
C SER A 139 14.71 -12.24 12.06
N LYS A 140 14.22 -11.08 12.50
CA LYS A 140 14.50 -10.43 13.79
C LYS A 140 13.20 -9.91 14.42
N GLY A 141 13.26 -9.48 15.68
CA GLY A 141 12.07 -9.11 16.45
C GLY A 141 11.16 -10.33 16.63
N ARG A 142 9.87 -10.21 16.27
CA ARG A 142 8.98 -11.36 16.09
C ARG A 142 9.34 -12.11 14.80
N ARG A 143 10.03 -13.23 14.96
CA ARG A 143 10.55 -14.06 13.85
C ARG A 143 9.45 -14.95 13.27
N GLY A 144 9.60 -15.33 12.00
CA GLY A 144 8.70 -16.31 11.37
C GLY A 144 7.39 -15.74 10.81
N ILE A 145 7.16 -14.43 10.93
CA ILE A 145 5.97 -13.77 10.39
C ILE A 145 6.25 -13.40 8.93
N ASP A 146 5.59 -14.09 7.99
CA ASP A 146 5.63 -13.74 6.57
C ASP A 146 5.05 -12.33 6.35
N ALA A 147 5.68 -11.53 5.49
CA ALA A 147 5.14 -10.21 5.16
C ALA A 147 3.74 -10.28 4.50
N PHE A 148 3.39 -11.40 3.87
CA PHE A 148 2.02 -11.64 3.42
C PHE A 148 1.06 -11.92 4.58
N ALA A 149 1.50 -12.62 5.63
CA ALA A 149 0.69 -12.87 6.82
C ALA A 149 0.32 -11.56 7.55
N VAL A 150 1.18 -10.54 7.48
CA VAL A 150 0.82 -9.19 7.97
C VAL A 150 -0.36 -8.59 7.22
N LEU A 151 -0.42 -8.78 5.90
CA LEU A 151 -1.55 -8.30 5.09
C LEU A 151 -2.80 -9.12 5.40
N ASP A 152 -2.67 -10.43 5.58
CA ASP A 152 -3.77 -11.31 6.01
C ASP A 152 -4.34 -10.86 7.37
N ASP A 153 -3.48 -10.64 8.35
CA ASP A 153 -3.87 -10.18 9.68
C ASP A 153 -4.48 -8.78 9.66
N LEU A 154 -3.97 -7.88 8.81
CA LEU A 154 -4.57 -6.56 8.61
C LEU A 154 -5.98 -6.67 8.04
N LEU A 155 -6.18 -7.50 7.02
CA LEU A 155 -7.49 -7.71 6.40
C LEU A 155 -8.48 -8.28 7.42
N LEU A 156 -8.06 -9.24 8.25
CA LEU A 156 -8.89 -9.76 9.35
C LEU A 156 -9.20 -8.69 10.40
N TYR A 157 -8.21 -7.86 10.75
CA TYR A 157 -8.39 -6.73 11.66
C TYR A 157 -9.43 -5.73 11.13
N LEU A 158 -9.38 -5.40 9.84
CA LEU A 158 -10.35 -4.50 9.17
C LEU A 158 -11.73 -5.16 8.97
N ALA A 159 -11.81 -6.48 8.98
CA ALA A 159 -13.05 -7.25 8.87
C ALA A 159 -13.79 -7.42 10.20
N ASP A 160 -13.19 -7.04 11.32
CA ASP A 160 -13.83 -7.08 12.64
C ASP A 160 -15.01 -6.10 12.69
N ARG A 161 -16.23 -6.63 12.61
CA ARG A 161 -17.48 -5.84 12.61
C ARG A 161 -17.75 -5.12 13.94
N GLN A 162 -17.10 -5.51 15.04
CA GLN A 162 -17.19 -4.75 16.29
C GLN A 162 -16.38 -3.45 16.21
N ARG A 163 -15.25 -3.46 15.48
CA ARG A 163 -14.40 -2.28 15.27
C ARG A 163 -14.85 -1.47 14.07
N PHE A 164 -15.15 -2.11 12.95
CA PHE A 164 -15.51 -1.47 11.69
C PHE A 164 -16.88 -1.97 11.20
N PRO A 165 -17.98 -1.58 11.88
CA PRO A 165 -19.31 -2.07 11.54
C PRO A 165 -19.72 -1.78 10.08
N ALA A 166 -19.27 -0.66 9.53
CA ALA A 166 -19.64 -0.20 8.19
C ALA A 166 -18.66 -0.64 7.08
N MET A 167 -17.58 -1.37 7.38
CA MET A 167 -16.54 -1.70 6.39
C MET A 167 -17.12 -2.46 5.19
N LYS A 168 -16.79 -1.98 3.99
CA LYS A 168 -17.24 -2.52 2.70
C LYS A 168 -16.10 -2.70 1.72
N GLU A 169 -15.03 -1.93 1.84
CA GLU A 169 -13.95 -1.91 0.86
C GLU A 169 -12.58 -1.71 1.51
N VAL A 170 -11.60 -2.50 1.09
CA VAL A 170 -10.19 -2.30 1.40
C VAL A 170 -9.40 -2.19 0.11
N VAL A 171 -8.71 -1.06 -0.10
CA VAL A 171 -7.84 -0.83 -1.26
C VAL A 171 -6.39 -0.87 -0.83
N LEU A 172 -5.65 -1.87 -1.30
CA LEU A 172 -4.23 -2.08 -1.02
C LEU A 172 -3.38 -1.49 -2.15
N ILE A 173 -2.60 -0.47 -1.86
CA ILE A 173 -1.79 0.28 -2.82
C ILE A 173 -0.32 0.09 -2.51
N GLY A 174 0.49 -0.27 -3.51
CA GLY A 174 1.94 -0.40 -3.35
C GLY A 174 2.69 0.26 -4.49
N HIS A 175 3.77 0.98 -4.18
CA HIS A 175 4.67 1.55 -5.18
C HIS A 175 6.10 1.02 -5.03
N SER A 176 6.81 0.79 -6.15
CA SER A 176 8.21 0.36 -6.14
C SER A 176 8.38 -0.98 -5.40
N ALA A 177 9.12 -1.04 -4.29
CA ALA A 177 9.18 -2.23 -3.44
C ALA A 177 7.81 -2.63 -2.85
N GLY A 178 6.97 -1.67 -2.49
CA GLY A 178 5.60 -1.94 -2.06
C GLY A 178 4.75 -2.49 -3.20
N GLY A 179 4.95 -2.01 -4.44
CA GLY A 179 4.29 -2.55 -5.63
C GLY A 179 4.70 -3.99 -5.91
N GLN A 180 5.97 -4.32 -5.63
CA GLN A 180 6.48 -5.67 -5.68
C GLN A 180 5.83 -6.60 -4.63
N LEU A 181 5.60 -6.11 -3.41
CA LEU A 181 4.85 -6.86 -2.40
C LEU A 181 3.41 -7.07 -2.86
N MET A 182 2.73 -6.01 -3.31
CA MET A 182 1.33 -6.07 -3.72
C MET A 182 1.12 -6.97 -4.93
N GLN A 183 2.00 -6.93 -5.94
CA GLN A 183 1.89 -7.78 -7.13
C GLN A 183 2.02 -9.26 -6.79
N ARG A 184 2.89 -9.59 -5.83
CA ARG A 184 3.04 -10.98 -5.40
C ARG A 184 1.86 -11.39 -4.53
N TYR A 185 1.42 -10.52 -3.61
CA TYR A 185 0.29 -10.81 -2.74
C TYR A 185 -1.03 -10.95 -3.52
N SER A 186 -1.25 -10.15 -4.56
CA SER A 186 -2.42 -10.28 -5.43
C SER A 186 -2.46 -11.60 -6.21
N ILE A 187 -1.37 -12.38 -6.25
CA ILE A 187 -1.36 -13.73 -6.85
C ILE A 187 -1.37 -14.80 -5.74
N LEU A 188 -0.47 -14.66 -4.77
CA LEU A 188 -0.19 -15.68 -3.76
C LEU A 188 -1.17 -15.68 -2.58
N GLY A 189 -1.75 -14.52 -2.23
CA GLY A 189 -2.66 -14.38 -1.09
C GLY A 189 -3.90 -15.27 -1.19
N ASP A 190 -4.52 -15.58 -0.05
CA ASP A 190 -5.79 -16.31 0.06
C ASP A 190 -6.83 -15.62 0.98
N SER A 191 -6.49 -14.49 1.61
CA SER A 191 -7.37 -13.83 2.59
C SER A 191 -8.50 -12.98 2.00
N ASP A 192 -8.36 -12.47 0.78
CA ASP A 192 -9.40 -11.71 0.10
C ASP A 192 -10.66 -12.55 -0.16
N GLU A 193 -10.48 -13.82 -0.52
CA GLU A 193 -11.59 -14.78 -0.68
C GLU A 193 -12.37 -14.93 0.64
N ARG A 194 -11.66 -14.94 1.77
CA ARG A 194 -12.29 -14.99 3.11
C ARG A 194 -13.08 -13.72 3.39
N LEU A 195 -12.53 -12.54 3.07
CA LEU A 195 -13.20 -11.27 3.28
C LEU A 195 -14.44 -11.10 2.39
N ALA A 196 -14.40 -11.60 1.16
CA ALA A 196 -15.54 -11.58 0.25
C ALA A 196 -16.77 -12.24 0.86
N THR A 197 -16.60 -13.32 1.63
CA THR A 197 -17.72 -13.98 2.36
C THR A 197 -18.34 -13.11 3.44
N THR A 198 -17.64 -12.07 3.90
CA THR A 198 -18.13 -11.10 4.88
C THR A 198 -18.66 -9.81 4.24
N GLY A 199 -18.75 -9.78 2.90
CA GLY A 199 -19.24 -8.63 2.14
C GLY A 199 -18.25 -7.46 2.06
N ILE A 200 -16.97 -7.72 2.27
CA ILE A 200 -15.89 -6.72 2.15
C ILE A 200 -15.11 -6.99 0.87
N GLN A 201 -15.12 -6.01 -0.04
CA GLN A 201 -14.36 -6.07 -1.28
C GLN A 201 -12.89 -5.69 -1.02
N VAL A 202 -11.95 -6.48 -1.56
CA VAL A 202 -10.52 -6.15 -1.54
C VAL A 202 -10.08 -5.81 -2.96
N ARG A 203 -9.35 -4.70 -3.12
CA ARG A 203 -8.84 -4.21 -4.41
C ARG A 203 -7.36 -3.92 -4.31
N TYR A 204 -6.62 -4.13 -5.39
CA TYR A 204 -5.18 -3.98 -5.43
C TYR A 204 -4.77 -2.91 -6.44
N ALA A 205 -3.93 -1.97 -6.02
CA ALA A 205 -3.27 -1.00 -6.91
C ALA A 205 -1.76 -1.22 -6.90
N ILE A 206 -1.24 -1.72 -8.01
CA ILE A 206 0.17 -2.08 -8.16
C ILE A 206 0.87 -1.00 -8.97
N SER A 207 1.85 -0.34 -8.36
CA SER A 207 2.58 0.72 -9.02
C SER A 207 4.07 0.48 -9.15
N ALA A 208 4.56 0.63 -10.39
CA ALA A 208 5.97 0.63 -10.75
C ALA A 208 6.83 -0.40 -9.97
N PRO A 209 6.43 -1.68 -9.87
CA PRO A 209 7.27 -2.68 -9.25
C PRO A 209 8.55 -2.86 -10.08
N SER A 210 9.64 -3.20 -9.40
CA SER A 210 10.87 -3.48 -10.11
C SER A 210 10.88 -4.86 -10.77
N SER A 211 10.03 -5.80 -10.38
CA SER A 211 9.85 -7.07 -11.09
C SER A 211 8.48 -7.65 -10.75
N TYR A 212 8.03 -8.56 -11.61
CA TYR A 212 6.74 -9.24 -11.50
C TYR A 212 6.98 -10.75 -11.37
N VAL A 213 6.12 -11.44 -10.62
CA VAL A 213 6.08 -12.91 -10.63
C VAL A 213 5.21 -13.38 -11.80
N TYR A 214 5.79 -14.24 -12.63
CA TYR A 214 5.11 -14.95 -13.70
C TYR A 214 4.65 -16.31 -13.19
N ILE A 215 3.40 -16.69 -13.47
CA ILE A 215 2.81 -17.97 -13.04
C ILE A 215 3.42 -19.16 -13.79
N GLU A 216 3.83 -18.96 -15.05
CA GLU A 216 4.49 -19.92 -15.91
C GLU A 216 5.85 -19.39 -16.41
N ASP A 217 6.63 -20.29 -16.98
CA ASP A 217 7.98 -20.03 -17.46
C ASP A 217 8.03 -19.37 -18.85
N SER A 218 6.87 -19.10 -19.45
CA SER A 218 6.82 -18.41 -20.73
C SER A 218 7.25 -16.94 -20.57
N ARG A 219 8.12 -16.46 -21.46
CA ARG A 219 8.55 -15.05 -21.55
C ARG A 219 8.35 -14.53 -22.96
N LEU A 220 8.20 -13.22 -23.08
CA LEU A 220 8.06 -12.55 -24.36
C LEU A 220 9.39 -12.65 -25.13
N GLN A 221 9.37 -13.36 -26.25
CA GLN A 221 10.50 -13.61 -27.14
C GLN A 221 10.01 -13.43 -28.58
N ASP A 222 10.63 -12.52 -29.33
CA ASP A 222 10.28 -12.20 -30.73
C ASP A 222 8.77 -11.93 -30.91
N GLY A 223 8.21 -11.10 -30.03
CA GLY A 223 6.79 -10.69 -30.09
C GLY A 223 5.77 -11.73 -29.61
N SER A 224 6.20 -12.89 -29.11
CA SER A 224 5.30 -13.96 -28.63
C SER A 224 5.75 -14.57 -27.30
N PHE A 225 4.82 -15.03 -26.47
CA PHE A 225 5.18 -15.74 -25.24
C PHE A 225 5.52 -17.20 -25.54
N LYS A 226 6.74 -17.61 -25.16
CA LYS A 226 7.25 -18.97 -25.36
C LYS A 226 8.03 -19.41 -24.12
N PRO A 227 8.08 -20.73 -23.81
CA PRO A 227 8.97 -21.25 -22.78
C PRO A 227 10.41 -20.78 -23.01
N VAL A 228 11.08 -20.38 -21.93
CA VAL A 228 12.48 -19.96 -22.00
C VAL A 228 13.37 -21.19 -22.21
N ARG A 229 14.21 -21.15 -23.26
CA ARG A 229 15.22 -22.18 -23.56
C ARG A 229 16.61 -21.57 -23.53
N THR A 230 17.07 -21.13 -22.35
CA THR A 230 18.41 -20.54 -22.22
C THR A 230 19.16 -21.02 -20.97
N VAL A 231 20.43 -21.35 -21.16
CA VAL A 231 21.38 -21.62 -20.06
C VAL A 231 21.94 -20.32 -19.45
N MET A 232 21.78 -19.17 -20.11
CA MET A 232 22.39 -17.90 -19.70
C MET A 232 21.66 -17.22 -18.54
N CYS A 233 20.40 -17.59 -18.29
CA CYS A 233 19.64 -17.08 -17.15
C CYS A 233 18.92 -18.22 -16.42
N PRO A 234 19.65 -19.10 -15.72
CA PRO A 234 19.08 -20.29 -15.09
C PRO A 234 18.15 -19.96 -13.92
N SER A 235 18.13 -18.71 -13.44
CA SER A 235 17.28 -18.25 -12.34
C SER A 235 16.06 -17.44 -12.79
N PHE A 236 15.74 -17.43 -14.09
CA PHE A 236 14.65 -16.61 -14.63
C PHE A 236 13.26 -16.93 -14.06
N SER A 237 13.06 -18.16 -13.57
CA SER A 237 11.81 -18.59 -12.92
C SER A 237 11.93 -18.72 -11.40
N ARG A 238 13.11 -18.45 -10.81
CA ARG A 238 13.26 -18.42 -9.36
C ARG A 238 12.27 -17.43 -8.75
N TYR A 239 11.67 -17.81 -7.62
CA TYR A 239 10.73 -16.97 -6.89
C TYR A 239 11.23 -15.52 -6.78
N ARG A 240 10.32 -14.59 -7.11
CA ARG A 240 10.47 -13.15 -7.47
C ARG A 240 10.26 -12.85 -8.95
N TYR A 241 10.55 -13.82 -9.83
CA TYR A 241 10.41 -13.71 -11.29
C TYR A 241 9.52 -14.83 -11.85
N GLY A 242 9.49 -15.99 -11.20
CA GLY A 242 8.56 -17.09 -11.45
C GLY A 242 8.13 -17.77 -10.15
N LEU A 243 7.76 -19.05 -10.22
CA LEU A 243 7.29 -19.83 -9.07
C LEU A 243 8.27 -20.93 -8.62
N ASP A 244 9.46 -21.04 -9.23
CA ASP A 244 10.47 -22.01 -8.77
C ASP A 244 10.91 -21.68 -7.35
N ARG A 245 10.82 -22.68 -6.47
CA ARG A 245 11.09 -22.53 -5.02
C ARG A 245 10.25 -21.40 -4.40
N ALA A 246 8.98 -21.31 -4.78
CA ALA A 246 8.00 -20.44 -4.14
C ALA A 246 7.99 -20.63 -2.61
N PRO A 247 7.64 -19.58 -1.84
CA PRO A 247 7.60 -19.65 -0.39
C PRO A 247 6.54 -20.64 0.08
N PHE A 248 6.72 -21.17 1.30
CA PHE A 248 5.76 -22.08 1.94
C PHE A 248 4.34 -21.51 1.96
N TYR A 249 4.23 -20.18 2.10
CA TYR A 249 2.99 -19.43 1.99
C TYR A 249 2.12 -19.83 0.78
N LEU A 250 2.74 -20.04 -0.39
CA LEU A 250 2.04 -20.51 -1.60
C LEU A 250 1.96 -22.04 -1.64
N THR A 251 3.06 -22.74 -1.37
CA THR A 251 3.10 -24.21 -1.59
C THR A 251 2.11 -24.96 -0.71
N ARG A 252 1.81 -24.45 0.50
CA ARG A 252 0.80 -25.02 1.40
C ARG A 252 -0.63 -25.00 0.83
N GLN A 253 -0.89 -24.15 -0.16
CA GLN A 253 -2.22 -24.01 -0.77
C GLN A 253 -2.48 -25.08 -1.85
N ASN A 254 -1.44 -25.80 -2.30
CA ASN A 254 -1.53 -26.90 -3.26
C ASN A 254 -2.29 -26.56 -4.56
N LEU A 255 -2.04 -25.36 -5.11
CA LEU A 255 -2.68 -24.87 -6.34
C LEU A 255 -1.79 -25.09 -7.56
N GLY A 256 -2.37 -25.61 -8.63
CA GLY A 256 -1.75 -25.60 -9.96
C GLY A 256 -1.71 -24.22 -10.59
N ALA A 257 -0.89 -24.04 -11.64
CA ALA A 257 -0.71 -22.76 -12.34
C ALA A 257 -2.03 -22.16 -12.84
N GLU A 258 -2.89 -22.97 -13.46
CA GLU A 258 -4.19 -22.53 -13.98
C GLU A 258 -5.14 -22.12 -12.84
N GLN A 259 -5.20 -22.87 -11.75
CA GLN A 259 -6.03 -22.55 -10.58
C GLN A 259 -5.57 -21.22 -9.96
N LEU A 260 -4.26 -21.03 -9.82
CA LEU A 260 -3.67 -19.80 -9.31
C LEU A 260 -4.00 -18.60 -10.21
N PHE A 261 -3.96 -18.78 -11.52
CA PHE A 261 -4.35 -17.73 -12.47
C PHE A 261 -5.85 -17.45 -12.46
N ARG A 262 -6.71 -18.46 -12.40
CA ARG A 262 -8.17 -18.27 -12.28
C ARG A 262 -8.51 -17.43 -11.06
N ARG A 263 -7.87 -17.72 -9.92
CA ARG A 263 -8.01 -16.90 -8.71
C ARG A 263 -7.51 -15.48 -8.92
N TYR A 264 -6.31 -15.33 -9.49
CA TYR A 264 -5.74 -14.02 -9.76
C TYR A 264 -6.62 -13.16 -10.69
N ALA A 265 -7.11 -13.74 -11.78
CA ALA A 265 -7.90 -13.07 -12.80
C ALA A 265 -9.26 -12.57 -12.30
N ALA A 266 -9.78 -13.17 -11.22
CA ALA A 266 -11.02 -12.77 -10.57
C ALA A 266 -10.85 -11.57 -9.62
N ARG A 267 -9.61 -11.14 -9.34
CA ARG A 267 -9.33 -10.04 -8.41
C ARG A 267 -9.45 -8.68 -9.11
N ASP A 268 -9.83 -7.67 -8.36
CA ASP A 268 -9.79 -6.28 -8.83
C ASP A 268 -8.36 -5.75 -8.66
N VAL A 269 -7.62 -5.74 -9.77
CA VAL A 269 -6.23 -5.31 -9.82
C VAL A 269 -6.07 -4.18 -10.83
N THR A 270 -5.53 -3.05 -10.39
CA THR A 270 -5.18 -1.92 -11.24
C THR A 270 -3.66 -1.73 -11.26
N PHE A 271 -3.09 -1.60 -12.45
CA PHE A 271 -1.68 -1.28 -12.64
C PHE A 271 -1.47 0.21 -12.94
N MET A 272 -0.41 0.80 -12.40
CA MET A 272 -0.05 2.18 -12.71
C MET A 272 1.45 2.44 -12.73
N VAL A 273 1.92 3.18 -13.73
CA VAL A 273 3.33 3.55 -13.86
C VAL A 273 3.45 4.98 -14.36
N GLY A 274 4.52 5.68 -13.97
CA GLY A 274 4.86 6.97 -14.57
C GLY A 274 5.48 6.76 -15.95
N GLU A 275 5.07 7.53 -16.95
CA GLU A 275 5.57 7.47 -18.33
C GLU A 275 7.10 7.57 -18.43
N ARG A 276 7.72 8.36 -17.55
CA ARG A 276 9.17 8.59 -17.50
C ARG A 276 9.89 7.62 -16.56
N ASP A 277 9.24 6.58 -16.06
CA ASP A 277 9.89 5.49 -15.30
C ASP A 277 10.52 4.47 -16.27
N ASN A 278 11.31 5.01 -17.20
CA ASN A 278 11.83 4.35 -18.39
C ASN A 278 13.36 4.34 -18.46
N ASP A 279 14.04 4.63 -17.35
CA ASP A 279 15.50 4.56 -17.25
C ASP A 279 15.97 3.13 -16.90
N PRO A 280 16.65 2.41 -17.81
CA PRO A 280 17.18 1.06 -17.54
C PRO A 280 18.35 1.05 -16.56
N TRP A 281 18.94 2.21 -16.27
CA TRP A 281 20.06 2.38 -15.35
C TRP A 281 19.65 2.96 -13.99
N HIS A 282 18.35 3.09 -13.74
CA HIS A 282 17.84 3.65 -12.51
C HIS A 282 18.39 2.89 -11.29
N ARG A 283 18.94 3.63 -10.30
CA ARG A 283 19.74 3.08 -9.19
C ARG A 283 19.11 1.92 -8.41
N VAL A 284 17.78 1.94 -8.27
CA VAL A 284 17.02 0.92 -7.53
C VAL A 284 16.19 -0.01 -8.44
N LEU A 285 16.56 -0.10 -9.72
CA LEU A 285 15.99 -1.10 -10.63
C LEU A 285 16.74 -2.44 -10.48
N ASP A 286 15.97 -3.51 -10.31
CA ASP A 286 16.42 -4.89 -10.38
C ASP A 286 16.91 -5.19 -11.80
N ARG A 287 18.21 -5.41 -11.95
CA ARG A 287 18.88 -5.72 -13.22
C ARG A 287 19.38 -7.17 -13.27
N THR A 288 18.90 -8.02 -12.36
CA THR A 288 19.18 -9.46 -12.44
C THR A 288 18.58 -10.04 -13.72
N CYS A 289 19.13 -11.15 -14.20
CA CYS A 289 18.73 -11.71 -15.48
C CYS A 289 17.23 -12.04 -15.54
N GLY A 290 16.64 -12.54 -14.45
CA GLY A 290 15.21 -12.84 -14.38
C GLY A 290 14.32 -11.61 -14.46
N ALA A 291 14.75 -10.48 -13.90
CA ALA A 291 14.05 -9.20 -14.04
C ALA A 291 14.18 -8.61 -15.46
N ASN A 292 15.36 -8.71 -16.07
CA ASN A 292 15.60 -8.20 -17.43
C ASN A 292 14.80 -8.95 -18.51
N MET A 293 14.45 -10.23 -18.27
CA MET A 293 13.53 -10.98 -19.12
C MET A 293 12.10 -10.42 -19.17
N GLN A 294 11.78 -9.45 -18.31
CA GLN A 294 10.47 -8.81 -18.24
C GLN A 294 10.45 -7.47 -18.98
N GLY A 295 11.62 -6.90 -19.30
CA GLY A 295 11.79 -5.59 -19.92
C GLY A 295 12.96 -4.81 -19.31
N ALA A 296 13.44 -3.80 -20.03
CA ALA A 296 14.60 -2.98 -19.68
C ALA A 296 14.31 -2.02 -18.52
N HIS A 297 13.07 -1.55 -18.37
CA HIS A 297 12.66 -0.58 -17.34
C HIS A 297 11.21 -0.80 -16.90
N ARG A 298 10.72 -0.06 -15.89
CA ARG A 298 9.45 -0.36 -15.22
C ARG A 298 8.22 -0.20 -16.11
N VAL A 299 8.20 0.83 -16.97
CA VAL A 299 7.14 1.00 -17.98
C VAL A 299 7.02 -0.24 -18.88
N GLU A 300 8.13 -0.70 -19.46
CA GLU A 300 8.13 -1.87 -20.33
C GLU A 300 7.74 -3.14 -19.57
N ARG A 301 8.22 -3.31 -18.33
CA ARG A 301 7.88 -4.46 -17.48
C ARG A 301 6.39 -4.54 -17.20
N GLN A 302 5.72 -3.42 -16.92
CA GLN A 302 4.27 -3.39 -16.75
C GLN A 302 3.54 -3.80 -18.04
N LEU A 303 3.90 -3.20 -19.17
CA LEU A 303 3.27 -3.49 -20.46
C LEU A 303 3.45 -4.96 -20.86
N ASN A 304 4.64 -5.51 -20.67
CA ASN A 304 4.92 -6.91 -20.92
C ASN A 304 4.19 -7.85 -19.96
N TYR A 305 3.96 -7.44 -18.72
CA TYR A 305 3.18 -8.22 -17.77
C TYR A 305 1.68 -8.30 -18.15
N LEU A 306 1.10 -7.20 -18.61
CA LEU A 306 -0.30 -7.19 -19.09
C LEU A 306 -0.48 -8.01 -20.37
N ARG A 307 0.53 -8.01 -21.27
CA ARG A 307 0.55 -8.92 -22.42
C ARG A 307 0.63 -10.38 -21.97
N TYR A 308 1.34 -10.65 -20.88
CA TYR A 308 1.44 -11.98 -20.29
C TYR A 308 0.10 -12.43 -19.68
N GLU A 309 -0.63 -11.54 -19.00
CA GLU A 309 -2.01 -11.80 -18.56
C GLU A 309 -2.93 -12.16 -19.71
N ALA A 310 -2.90 -11.38 -20.81
CA ALA A 310 -3.69 -11.65 -22.00
C ALA A 310 -3.33 -13.01 -22.65
N PHE A 311 -2.04 -13.35 -22.67
CA PHE A 311 -1.57 -14.66 -23.13
C PHE A 311 -2.15 -15.81 -22.29
N LEU A 312 -2.08 -15.72 -20.97
CA LEU A 312 -2.64 -16.74 -20.07
C LEU A 312 -4.18 -16.82 -20.16
N SER A 313 -4.83 -15.67 -20.29
CA SER A 313 -6.28 -15.56 -20.50
C SER A 313 -6.71 -16.33 -21.74
N SER A 314 -6.04 -16.11 -22.87
CA SER A 314 -6.28 -16.85 -24.11
C SER A 314 -5.94 -18.33 -23.98
N LYS A 315 -4.85 -18.68 -23.29
CA LYS A 315 -4.40 -20.06 -23.12
C LYS A 315 -5.41 -20.90 -22.35
N TRP A 316 -5.98 -20.36 -21.27
CA TRP A 316 -6.83 -21.10 -20.34
C TRP A 316 -8.33 -20.76 -20.44
N GLY A 317 -8.72 -19.87 -21.36
CA GLY A 317 -10.11 -19.44 -21.51
C GLY A 317 -10.67 -18.77 -20.25
N VAL A 318 -9.84 -17.97 -19.56
CA VAL A 318 -10.20 -17.28 -18.33
C VAL A 318 -10.28 -15.78 -18.64
N PRO A 319 -11.43 -15.11 -18.48
CA PRO A 319 -11.50 -13.68 -18.66
C PRO A 319 -10.68 -12.98 -17.57
N ILE A 320 -9.92 -11.96 -17.95
CA ILE A 320 -9.16 -11.12 -17.03
C ILE A 320 -9.36 -9.66 -17.45
N HIS A 321 -9.61 -8.80 -16.46
CA HIS A 321 -9.72 -7.36 -16.70
C HIS A 321 -9.00 -6.60 -15.58
N HIS A 322 -7.72 -6.36 -15.80
CA HIS A 322 -6.90 -5.53 -14.93
C HIS A 322 -6.62 -4.19 -15.62
N PRO A 323 -7.27 -3.09 -15.21
CA PRO A 323 -7.01 -1.78 -15.79
C PRO A 323 -5.56 -1.35 -15.63
N GLN A 324 -5.06 -0.57 -16.58
CA GLN A 324 -3.73 0.02 -16.48
C GLN A 324 -3.73 1.51 -16.78
N ILE A 325 -2.83 2.22 -16.11
CA ILE A 325 -2.62 3.66 -16.32
C ILE A 325 -1.13 3.92 -16.53
N THR A 326 -0.81 4.70 -17.55
CA THR A 326 0.51 5.33 -17.70
C THR A 326 0.34 6.82 -17.49
N VAL A 327 0.96 7.37 -16.45
CA VAL A 327 0.77 8.77 -16.05
C VAL A 327 1.84 9.65 -16.70
N ALA A 328 1.40 10.55 -17.58
CA ALA A 328 2.28 11.38 -18.40
C ALA A 328 3.24 12.24 -17.57
N GLY A 329 4.49 12.36 -18.02
CA GLY A 329 5.49 13.27 -17.46
C GLY A 329 6.02 12.92 -16.05
N ILE A 330 5.61 11.80 -15.45
CA ILE A 330 6.04 11.35 -14.12
C ILE A 330 7.05 10.20 -14.26
N GLY A 331 8.14 10.26 -13.49
CA GLY A 331 9.13 9.18 -13.39
C GLY A 331 8.86 8.25 -12.20
N HIS A 332 9.91 7.72 -11.59
CA HIS A 332 9.78 6.86 -10.39
C HIS A 332 9.48 7.65 -9.10
N ASN A 333 8.30 8.30 -9.03
CA ASN A 333 7.92 9.22 -7.96
C ASN A 333 6.47 9.01 -7.48
N ALA A 334 6.33 8.31 -6.36
CA ALA A 334 5.02 8.03 -5.74
C ALA A 334 4.25 9.29 -5.36
N ALA A 335 4.92 10.31 -4.82
CA ALA A 335 4.27 11.54 -4.37
C ALA A 335 3.52 12.23 -5.51
N ARG A 336 4.20 12.38 -6.65
CA ARG A 336 3.62 12.99 -7.85
C ARG A 336 2.54 12.09 -8.46
N LEU A 337 2.77 10.78 -8.52
CA LEU A 337 1.84 9.82 -9.13
C LEU A 337 0.50 9.78 -8.38
N LEU A 338 0.54 9.61 -7.05
CA LEU A 338 -0.65 9.54 -6.20
C LEU A 338 -1.37 10.88 -6.05
N ALA A 339 -0.73 12.00 -6.37
CA ALA A 339 -1.33 13.33 -6.35
C ALA A 339 -2.04 13.70 -7.68
N THR A 340 -2.19 12.77 -8.63
CA THR A 340 -2.87 13.04 -9.91
C THR A 340 -4.34 12.67 -9.89
N GLU A 341 -5.15 13.43 -10.64
CA GLU A 341 -6.59 13.16 -10.79
C GLU A 341 -6.87 11.89 -11.58
N ILE A 342 -6.04 11.57 -12.58
CA ILE A 342 -6.21 10.33 -13.34
C ILE A 342 -6.08 9.10 -12.44
N VAL A 343 -5.08 9.07 -11.54
CA VAL A 343 -4.92 7.97 -10.59
C VAL A 343 -6.10 7.91 -9.62
N ALA A 344 -6.51 9.05 -9.06
CA ALA A 344 -7.67 9.11 -8.16
C ALA A 344 -8.95 8.60 -8.84
N ASN A 345 -9.25 9.06 -10.05
CA ASN A 345 -10.47 8.69 -10.79
C ASN A 345 -10.45 7.23 -11.25
N THR A 346 -9.30 6.66 -11.56
CA THR A 346 -9.23 5.23 -11.92
C THR A 346 -9.36 4.32 -10.71
N LEU A 347 -8.70 4.66 -9.59
CA LEU A 347 -8.84 3.87 -8.36
C LEU A 347 -10.22 4.04 -7.72
N PHE A 348 -10.80 5.23 -7.82
CA PHE A 348 -12.07 5.61 -7.20
C PHE A 348 -12.99 6.27 -8.23
N PRO A 349 -13.51 5.50 -9.19
CA PRO A 349 -14.43 6.05 -10.18
C PRO A 349 -15.67 6.60 -9.47
N LYS A 350 -16.08 7.80 -9.87
CA LYS A 350 -17.34 8.40 -9.41
C LYS A 350 -18.48 7.51 -9.88
N ARG A 351 -19.29 7.02 -8.94
CA ARG A 351 -20.49 6.23 -9.21
C ARG A 351 -21.66 7.11 -9.59
#